data_AF-B5VPJ3-F1
#
_entry.id   AF-B5VPJ3-F1
#
_cell.length_a   1.000
_cell.length_b   1.000
_cell.length_c   1.000
_cell.angle_alpha   90.00
_cell.angle_beta   90.00
_cell.angle_gamma   90.00
#
_symmetry.space_group_name_H-M   'P 1'
#
loop_
_entity.id
_entity.type
_entity.pdbx_description
1 polymer ?
#
loop_
_entity_poly.entity_id
_entity_poly.type
_entity_poly.pdbx_seq_one_letter_code
_entity_poly.pdbx_strand_id
1 'polypeptide(L)'
;FLLVKTKLNMLKDFEKLRNIFAQNKDYVVPENNVKMLQEAFESVITKYNTNSPIYNELLFENVSALTKSIVLTDFLEEFITKQASGQWMELNSVSRSRKFNGLLNILLGTGEEEKAYNILKKLEEASKKSKTDPGLLYNQFYSEVNAYHYAKFVEFYSLQIQNMKAQNTPSFRKKEFKQKVKSLLKRMQESEVIPNAVFLREILNFYDSMYDFNSSFEIINPLLESKQQVSSESSLSTSNPCRFYNRRIITKPLYHKIWSVYCHYYHVLQNNSRILSKKSSIVKKLIKRQIKIHPTCHPRVLFQMTTENGEILPDKTFSKLIVSTFMKSGDLEAIPAILTFLTKKFDLNIDYDLSMYILKGLKRQYLRDISNISKDACEYKLRKAELMNNESILKNIPQGTNQENTISHLIREILIFIKWKEKSDCSTFLMVEDAFKELGTEFTLLEELIEDVNKLKIKA
;
A
#
# COMPACT_ATOMS: atom_id res chain seq x y z
N PHE A 1 24.31 40.11 -1.06
CA PHE A 1 23.99 39.52 0.26
C PHE A 1 22.48 39.41 0.48
N LEU A 2 21.74 40.52 0.45
CA LEU A 2 20.30 40.52 0.76
C LEU A 2 19.48 39.63 -0.18
N LEU A 3 19.71 39.72 -1.50
CA LEU A 3 19.04 38.87 -2.52
C LEU A 3 19.18 37.36 -2.26
N VAL A 4 20.34 36.91 -1.78
CA VAL A 4 20.61 35.49 -1.46
C VAL A 4 19.96 35.13 -0.13
N LYS A 5 20.09 36.00 0.90
CA LYS A 5 19.46 35.79 2.21
C LYS A 5 17.93 35.72 2.12
N THR A 6 17.33 36.48 1.21
CA THR A 6 15.88 36.47 0.94
C THR A 6 15.49 35.49 -0.16
N LYS A 7 16.44 34.74 -0.72
CA LYS A 7 16.23 33.72 -1.77
C LYS A 7 15.57 34.26 -3.04
N LEU A 8 15.65 35.57 -3.26
CA LEU A 8 15.04 36.23 -4.42
C LEU A 8 15.74 35.83 -5.72
N ASN A 9 17.01 35.41 -5.65
CA ASN A 9 17.75 34.82 -6.76
C ASN A 9 17.14 33.51 -7.30
N MET A 10 16.09 32.98 -6.66
CA MET A 10 15.33 31.82 -7.12
C MET A 10 14.11 32.18 -7.98
N LEU A 11 13.93 33.46 -8.33
CA LEU A 11 12.96 33.90 -9.31
C LEU A 11 13.50 33.70 -10.74
N LYS A 12 12.59 33.40 -11.69
CA LYS A 12 12.96 33.18 -13.10
C LYS A 12 13.62 34.39 -13.75
N ASP A 13 13.12 35.58 -13.46
CA ASP A 13 13.62 36.82 -14.03
C ASP A 13 13.37 37.99 -13.05
N PHE A 14 14.04 39.10 -13.32
CA PHE A 14 13.89 40.33 -12.53
C PHE A 14 12.50 40.95 -12.69
N GLU A 15 11.84 40.75 -13.83
CA GLU A 15 10.51 41.29 -14.09
C GLU A 15 9.45 40.73 -13.11
N LYS A 16 9.61 39.48 -12.66
CA LYS A 16 8.76 38.91 -11.59
C LYS A 16 8.90 39.65 -10.26
N LEU A 17 10.09 40.17 -9.96
CA LEU A 17 10.34 40.99 -8.77
C LEU A 17 9.85 42.43 -8.99
N ARG A 18 10.08 42.99 -10.18
CA ARG A 18 9.65 44.34 -10.58
C ARG A 18 8.15 44.53 -10.50
N ASN A 19 7.39 43.51 -10.91
CA ASN A 19 5.91 43.53 -10.88
C ASN A 19 5.34 43.71 -9.47
N ILE A 20 6.07 43.34 -8.41
CA ILE A 20 5.63 43.53 -7.02
C ILE A 20 5.74 44.99 -6.60
N PHE A 21 6.81 45.66 -7.00
CA PHE A 21 6.97 47.09 -6.77
C PHE A 21 5.93 47.90 -7.54
N ALA A 22 5.60 47.48 -8.77
CA ALA A 22 4.58 48.13 -9.58
C ALA A 22 3.13 47.99 -9.04
N GLN A 23 2.85 46.93 -8.26
CA GLN A 23 1.53 46.70 -7.67
C GLN A 23 1.27 47.50 -6.38
N ASN A 24 2.33 47.96 -5.70
CA ASN A 24 2.22 48.84 -4.53
C ASN A 24 2.05 50.30 -4.98
N LYS A 25 0.79 50.70 -5.23
CA LYS A 25 0.43 52.05 -5.71
C LYS A 25 0.86 53.18 -4.76
N ASP A 26 1.10 52.87 -3.48
CA ASP A 26 1.39 53.86 -2.44
C ASP A 26 2.90 54.13 -2.25
N TYR A 27 3.77 53.45 -3.00
CA TYR A 27 5.22 53.61 -2.85
C TYR A 27 5.95 53.66 -4.19
N VAL A 28 6.42 54.85 -4.57
CA VAL A 28 7.22 55.05 -5.80
C VAL A 28 8.68 54.72 -5.52
N VAL A 29 9.14 53.57 -6.01
CA VAL A 29 10.56 53.20 -5.96
C VAL A 29 11.34 54.00 -7.02
N PRO A 30 12.40 54.74 -6.65
CA PRO A 30 13.21 55.47 -7.63
C PRO A 30 13.80 54.55 -8.70
N GLU A 31 13.77 54.97 -9.96
CA GLU A 31 14.18 54.17 -11.12
C GLU A 31 15.66 53.72 -11.03
N ASN A 32 16.53 54.59 -10.52
CA ASN A 32 17.94 54.25 -10.26
C ASN A 32 18.09 53.08 -9.26
N ASN A 33 17.23 53.00 -8.24
CA ASN A 33 17.30 51.91 -7.25
C ASN A 33 16.80 50.59 -7.84
N VAL A 34 15.80 50.63 -8.72
CA VAL A 34 15.33 49.46 -9.47
C VAL A 34 16.44 48.94 -10.38
N LYS A 35 17.14 49.84 -11.08
CA LYS A 35 18.27 49.49 -11.95
C LYS A 35 19.43 48.86 -11.16
N MET A 36 19.83 49.45 -10.03
CA MET A 36 20.85 48.86 -9.16
C MET A 36 20.45 47.48 -8.63
N LEU A 37 19.17 47.28 -8.30
CA LEU A 37 18.67 45.97 -7.86
C LEU A 37 18.68 44.95 -9.00
N GLN A 38 18.35 45.38 -10.23
CA GLN A 38 18.42 44.53 -11.42
C GLN A 38 19.86 44.07 -11.69
N GLU A 39 20.82 44.99 -11.69
CA GLU A 39 22.24 44.68 -11.89
C GLU A 39 22.75 43.72 -10.79
N ALA A 40 22.36 43.93 -9.54
CA ALA A 40 22.69 43.02 -8.43
C ALA A 40 22.04 41.64 -8.59
N PHE A 41 20.81 41.58 -9.09
CA PHE A 41 20.09 40.34 -9.36
C PHE A 41 20.74 39.53 -10.48
N GLU A 42 21.06 40.17 -11.60
CA GLU A 42 21.74 39.57 -12.76
C GLU A 42 23.16 39.10 -12.39
N SER A 43 23.88 39.87 -11.57
CA SER A 43 25.19 39.47 -11.03
C SER A 43 25.11 38.19 -10.19
N VAL A 44 24.10 38.06 -9.33
CA VAL A 44 23.89 36.85 -8.52
C VAL A 44 23.50 35.67 -9.41
N ILE A 45 22.58 35.85 -10.35
CA ILE A 45 22.19 34.80 -11.32
C ILE A 45 23.39 34.26 -12.09
N THR A 46 24.25 35.16 -12.56
CA THR A 46 25.46 34.81 -13.32
C THR A 46 26.43 34.01 -12.45
N LYS A 47 26.60 34.39 -11.18
CA LYS A 47 27.48 33.71 -10.24
C LYS A 47 27.03 32.28 -9.89
N TYR A 48 25.74 32.04 -9.76
CA TYR A 48 25.21 30.71 -9.42
C TYR A 48 24.89 29.84 -10.65
N ASN A 49 25.27 30.32 -11.84
CA ASN A 49 25.04 29.66 -13.13
C ASN A 49 23.57 29.21 -13.30
N THR A 50 22.62 30.05 -12.87
CA THR A 50 21.18 29.73 -12.94
C THR A 50 20.64 29.70 -14.37
N ASN A 51 21.48 29.96 -15.37
CA ASN A 51 21.19 29.80 -16.79
C ASN A 51 21.14 28.34 -17.26
N SER A 52 21.47 27.36 -16.40
CA SER A 52 21.26 25.94 -16.70
C SER A 52 19.76 25.70 -16.97
N PRO A 53 19.39 24.94 -18.03
CA PRO A 53 17.98 24.64 -18.36
C PRO A 53 17.20 24.06 -17.18
N ILE A 54 17.90 23.34 -16.30
CA ILE A 54 17.41 22.68 -15.10
C ILE A 54 16.89 23.70 -14.08
N TYR A 55 17.59 24.82 -13.92
CA TYR A 55 17.20 25.86 -12.99
C TYR A 55 15.98 26.60 -13.50
N ASN A 56 15.95 26.97 -14.78
CA ASN A 56 14.77 27.60 -15.38
C ASN A 56 13.48 26.79 -15.16
N GLU A 57 13.56 25.46 -15.11
CA GLU A 57 12.42 24.60 -14.79
C GLU A 57 12.02 24.62 -13.29
N LEU A 58 12.97 24.85 -12.39
CA LEU A 58 12.78 24.80 -10.93
C LEU A 58 12.51 26.17 -10.29
N LEU A 59 12.94 27.28 -10.91
CA LEU A 59 12.77 28.63 -10.41
C LEU A 59 11.28 29.03 -10.26
N PHE A 60 11.03 29.98 -9.36
CA PHE A 60 9.69 30.45 -9.01
C PHE A 60 9.22 31.56 -9.95
N GLU A 61 7.91 31.56 -10.26
CA GLU A 61 7.27 32.54 -11.14
C GLU A 61 6.99 33.88 -10.46
N ASN A 62 7.01 33.93 -9.12
CA ASN A 62 6.81 35.14 -8.34
C ASN A 62 7.18 34.90 -6.86
N VAL A 63 7.27 35.98 -6.08
CA VAL A 63 7.60 35.93 -4.65
C VAL A 63 6.53 35.22 -3.82
N SER A 64 5.25 35.28 -4.22
CA SER A 64 4.19 34.53 -3.53
C SER A 64 4.47 33.03 -3.59
N ALA A 65 4.80 32.48 -4.76
CA ALA A 65 5.18 31.08 -4.94
C ALA A 65 6.45 30.71 -4.15
N LEU A 66 7.45 31.60 -4.12
CA LEU A 66 8.67 31.44 -3.32
C LEU A 66 8.38 31.31 -1.82
N THR A 67 7.46 32.12 -1.30
CA THR A 67 7.09 32.12 0.14
C THR A 67 6.08 31.03 0.52
N LYS A 68 5.36 30.47 -0.46
CA LYS A 68 4.27 29.50 -0.23
C LYS A 68 4.76 28.15 0.30
N SER A 69 6.00 27.75 0.01
CA SER A 69 6.58 26.49 0.51
C SER A 69 8.04 26.68 0.91
N ILE A 70 8.26 26.95 2.20
CA ILE A 70 9.61 27.07 2.78
C ILE A 70 10.43 25.81 2.51
N VAL A 71 9.83 24.62 2.63
CA VAL A 71 10.51 23.35 2.41
C VAL A 71 11.00 23.19 0.96
N LEU A 72 10.20 23.58 -0.03
CA LEU A 72 10.62 23.53 -1.43
C LEU A 72 11.74 24.54 -1.70
N THR A 73 11.59 25.75 -1.16
CA THR A 73 12.57 26.82 -1.33
C THR A 73 13.92 26.45 -0.71
N ASP A 74 13.94 25.91 0.51
CA ASP A 74 15.16 25.46 1.19
C ASP A 74 15.84 24.31 0.43
N PHE A 75 15.04 23.34 -0.04
CA PHE A 75 15.58 22.21 -0.79
C PHE A 75 16.18 22.63 -2.14
N LEU A 76 15.49 23.51 -2.88
CA LEU A 76 15.99 24.01 -4.15
C LEU A 76 17.22 24.89 -3.96
N GLU A 77 17.31 25.67 -2.89
CA GLU A 77 18.51 26.43 -2.55
C GLU A 77 19.72 25.50 -2.28
N GLU A 78 19.54 24.44 -1.48
CA GLU A 78 20.59 23.43 -1.25
C GLU A 78 21.01 22.79 -2.58
N PHE A 79 20.04 22.45 -3.43
CA PHE A 79 20.26 21.84 -4.74
C PHE A 79 21.08 22.75 -5.66
N ILE A 80 20.67 24.02 -5.82
CA ILE A 80 21.35 25.03 -6.63
C ILE A 80 22.77 25.27 -6.12
N THR A 81 22.93 25.40 -4.80
CA THR A 81 24.24 25.69 -4.19
C THR A 81 25.22 24.53 -4.38
N LYS A 82 24.78 23.29 -4.22
CA LYS A 82 25.62 22.10 -4.43
C LYS A 82 25.98 21.85 -5.89
N GLN A 83 25.10 22.20 -6.82
CA GLN A 83 25.40 22.14 -8.24
C GLN A 83 26.37 23.25 -8.65
N ALA A 84 26.15 24.50 -8.22
CA ALA A 84 27.02 25.63 -8.55
C ALA A 84 28.46 25.45 -8.00
N SER A 85 28.60 24.77 -6.87
CA SER A 85 29.91 24.46 -6.26
C SER A 85 30.60 23.21 -6.82
N GLY A 86 29.99 22.50 -7.80
CA GLY A 86 30.55 21.27 -8.37
C GLY A 86 30.40 20.01 -7.50
N GLN A 87 30.07 20.17 -6.21
CA GLN A 87 29.86 19.08 -5.24
C GLN A 87 28.81 18.05 -5.69
N TRP A 88 27.88 18.44 -6.57
CA TRP A 88 26.89 17.53 -7.14
C TRP A 88 27.50 16.37 -7.94
N MET A 89 28.58 16.65 -8.69
CA MET A 89 29.24 15.62 -9.50
C MET A 89 30.13 14.70 -8.66
N GLU A 90 30.55 15.15 -7.47
CA GLU A 90 31.30 14.33 -6.50
C GLU A 90 30.43 13.24 -5.85
N LEU A 91 29.10 13.40 -5.85
CA LEU A 91 28.18 12.37 -5.37
C LEU A 91 28.27 11.12 -6.25
N ASN A 92 28.02 9.94 -5.68
CA ASN A 92 27.81 8.74 -6.52
C ASN A 92 26.41 8.78 -7.19
N SER A 93 26.23 8.00 -8.26
CA SER A 93 24.98 7.94 -9.03
C SER A 93 23.75 7.59 -8.17
N VAL A 94 23.91 6.68 -7.21
CA VAL A 94 22.85 6.29 -6.26
C VAL A 94 22.41 7.48 -5.40
N SER A 95 23.36 8.28 -4.91
CA SER A 95 23.06 9.45 -4.08
C SER A 95 22.37 10.55 -4.90
N ARG A 96 22.80 10.77 -6.15
CA ARG A 96 22.11 11.66 -7.09
C ARG A 96 20.67 11.21 -7.34
N SER A 97 20.46 9.93 -7.64
CA SER A 97 19.11 9.39 -7.83
C SER A 97 18.23 9.56 -6.59
N ARG A 98 18.76 9.32 -5.39
CA ARG A 98 18.01 9.57 -4.14
C ARG A 98 17.62 11.03 -3.97
N LYS A 99 18.51 11.97 -4.31
CA LYS A 99 18.23 13.40 -4.25
C LYS A 99 17.16 13.81 -5.27
N PHE A 100 17.20 13.28 -6.51
CA PHE A 100 16.11 13.48 -7.48
C PHE A 100 14.79 12.88 -7.01
N ASN A 101 14.81 11.69 -6.40
CA ASN A 101 13.61 11.10 -5.80
C ASN A 101 13.03 11.99 -4.68
N GLY A 102 13.89 12.61 -3.88
CA GLY A 102 13.50 13.62 -2.88
C GLY A 102 12.89 14.87 -3.51
N LEU A 103 13.51 15.40 -4.57
CA LEU A 103 13.00 16.54 -5.32
C LEU A 103 11.60 16.27 -5.89
N LEU A 104 11.40 15.12 -6.55
CA LEU A 104 10.10 14.70 -7.06
C LEU A 104 9.05 14.63 -5.96
N ASN A 105 9.41 14.07 -4.79
CA ASN A 105 8.52 13.97 -3.64
C ASN A 105 8.08 15.35 -3.14
N ILE A 106 8.99 16.32 -3.06
CA ILE A 106 8.68 17.68 -2.61
C ILE A 106 7.82 18.40 -3.65
N LEU A 107 8.21 18.37 -4.94
CA LEU A 107 7.45 19.02 -6.02
C LEU A 107 6.01 18.50 -6.09
N LEU A 108 5.83 17.18 -6.04
CA LEU A 108 4.50 16.57 -6.02
C LEU A 108 3.73 16.96 -4.74
N GLY A 109 4.39 16.95 -3.59
CA GLY A 109 3.79 17.35 -2.30
C GLY A 109 3.33 18.81 -2.27
N THR A 110 3.99 19.71 -3.01
CA THR A 110 3.62 21.12 -3.12
C THR A 110 2.65 21.42 -4.27
N GLY A 111 2.24 20.41 -5.05
CA GLY A 111 1.31 20.57 -6.18
C GLY A 111 1.96 21.00 -7.50
N GLU A 112 3.29 20.99 -7.59
CA GLU A 112 4.07 21.33 -8.79
C GLU A 112 4.22 20.10 -9.71
N GLU A 113 3.09 19.51 -10.12
CA GLU A 113 3.04 18.24 -10.88
C GLU A 113 3.77 18.34 -12.23
N GLU A 114 3.60 19.45 -12.96
CA GLU A 114 4.24 19.66 -14.26
C GLU A 114 5.76 19.74 -14.15
N LYS A 115 6.27 20.45 -13.14
CA LYS A 115 7.71 20.52 -12.86
C LYS A 115 8.27 19.15 -12.52
N ALA A 116 7.54 18.36 -11.71
CA ALA A 116 7.95 16.99 -11.42
C ALA A 116 8.04 16.14 -12.69
N TYR A 117 7.07 16.26 -13.62
CA TYR A 117 7.10 15.53 -14.90
C TYR A 117 8.25 15.94 -15.82
N ASN A 118 8.62 17.23 -15.83
CA ASN A 118 9.78 17.71 -16.58
C ASN A 118 11.08 17.08 -16.05
N ILE A 119 11.26 17.04 -14.73
CA ILE A 119 12.39 16.34 -14.10
C ILE A 119 12.39 14.85 -14.46
N LEU A 120 11.23 14.16 -14.36
CA LEU A 120 11.13 12.75 -14.75
C LEU A 120 11.55 12.53 -16.22
N LYS A 121 11.11 13.40 -17.13
CA LYS A 121 11.48 13.34 -18.56
C LYS A 121 13.00 13.47 -18.74
N LYS A 122 13.67 14.35 -17.99
CA LYS A 122 15.12 14.49 -18.04
C LYS A 122 15.87 13.25 -17.54
N LEU A 123 15.36 12.60 -16.49
CA LEU A 123 15.91 11.31 -16.01
C LEU A 123 15.70 10.18 -17.05
N GLU A 124 14.58 10.20 -17.77
CA GLU A 124 14.30 9.27 -18.88
C GLU A 124 15.25 9.52 -20.07
N GLU A 125 15.45 10.79 -20.46
CA GLU A 125 16.41 11.20 -21.49
C GLU A 125 17.84 10.77 -21.11
N ALA A 126 18.23 10.95 -19.84
CA ALA A 126 19.53 10.52 -19.31
C ALA A 126 19.74 9.00 -19.43
N SER A 127 18.71 8.19 -19.13
CA SER A 127 18.76 6.74 -19.31
C SER A 127 18.91 6.32 -20.77
N LYS A 128 18.26 7.03 -21.70
CA LYS A 128 18.45 6.79 -23.14
C LYS A 128 19.87 7.12 -23.59
N LYS A 129 20.41 8.25 -23.13
CA LYS A 129 21.78 8.68 -23.46
C LYS A 129 22.85 7.71 -22.95
N SER A 130 22.70 7.20 -21.73
CA SER A 130 23.64 6.22 -21.17
C SER A 130 23.60 4.87 -21.90
N LYS A 131 22.49 4.52 -22.55
CA LYS A 131 22.41 3.32 -23.41
C LYS A 131 23.14 3.53 -24.74
N THR A 132 23.12 4.74 -25.29
CA THR A 132 23.81 5.07 -26.55
C THR A 132 25.30 5.34 -26.36
N ASP A 133 25.68 5.91 -25.21
CA ASP A 133 27.07 6.20 -24.85
C ASP A 133 27.35 5.66 -23.44
N PRO A 134 27.99 4.48 -23.32
CA PRO A 134 28.32 3.88 -22.04
C PRO A 134 29.23 4.74 -21.15
N GLY A 135 29.99 5.69 -21.72
CA GLY A 135 30.84 6.60 -20.95
C GLY A 135 30.05 7.56 -20.05
N LEU A 136 28.78 7.81 -20.40
CA LEU A 136 27.85 8.63 -19.62
C LEU A 136 27.16 7.87 -18.51
N LEU A 137 27.18 6.53 -18.53
CA LEU A 137 26.56 5.72 -17.49
C LEU A 137 27.15 6.09 -16.13
N TYR A 138 26.30 6.54 -15.21
CA TYR A 138 26.67 7.05 -13.89
C TYR A 138 27.47 8.36 -13.85
N ASN A 139 27.91 8.89 -14.99
CA ASN A 139 28.81 10.05 -15.10
C ASN A 139 28.11 11.31 -15.64
N GLN A 140 26.79 11.36 -15.56
CA GLN A 140 25.96 12.48 -16.00
C GLN A 140 25.26 13.17 -14.82
N PHE A 141 24.88 14.43 -15.04
CA PHE A 141 24.21 15.26 -14.03
C PHE A 141 22.87 14.65 -13.58
N TYR A 142 22.01 14.31 -14.56
CA TYR A 142 20.75 13.61 -14.33
C TYR A 142 21.05 12.13 -14.21
N SER A 143 20.72 11.52 -13.07
CA SER A 143 20.83 10.07 -12.93
C SER A 143 19.84 9.36 -13.85
N GLU A 144 20.15 8.13 -14.23
CA GLU A 144 19.25 7.27 -14.98
C GLU A 144 17.93 7.05 -14.21
N VAL A 145 16.82 7.09 -14.94
CA VAL A 145 15.51 6.83 -14.34
C VAL A 145 15.42 5.39 -13.80
N ASN A 146 14.79 5.21 -12.64
CA ASN A 146 14.53 3.91 -12.04
C ASN A 146 13.12 3.85 -11.46
N ALA A 147 12.71 2.67 -10.99
CA ALA A 147 11.36 2.41 -10.51
C ALA A 147 10.95 3.26 -9.29
N TYR A 148 11.89 3.73 -8.46
CA TYR A 148 11.58 4.60 -7.33
C TYR A 148 11.03 5.95 -7.78
N HIS A 149 11.58 6.52 -8.86
CA HIS A 149 11.11 7.79 -9.41
C HIS A 149 9.64 7.68 -9.87
N TYR A 150 9.29 6.61 -10.58
CA TYR A 150 7.91 6.35 -11.00
C TYR A 150 6.98 6.08 -9.80
N ALA A 151 7.46 5.37 -8.77
CA ALA A 151 6.68 5.07 -7.58
C ALA A 151 6.17 6.34 -6.89
N LYS A 152 6.94 7.44 -6.93
CA LYS A 152 6.54 8.73 -6.35
C LYS A 152 5.31 9.36 -6.99
N PHE A 153 5.17 9.24 -8.31
CA PHE A 153 3.97 9.72 -8.99
C PHE A 153 2.75 8.85 -8.63
N VAL A 154 2.92 7.53 -8.56
CA VAL A 154 1.83 6.61 -8.18
C VAL A 154 1.40 6.83 -6.73
N GLU A 155 2.35 7.02 -5.81
CA GLU A 155 2.12 7.38 -4.41
C GLU A 155 1.32 8.69 -4.32
N PHE A 156 1.76 9.74 -5.04
CA PHE A 156 1.07 11.02 -5.10
C PHE A 156 -0.39 10.87 -5.54
N TYR A 157 -0.67 10.19 -6.66
CA TYR A 157 -2.04 10.01 -7.12
C TYR A 157 -2.88 9.16 -6.15
N SER A 158 -2.25 8.18 -5.48
CA SER A 158 -2.91 7.39 -4.43
C SER A 158 -3.34 8.26 -3.26
N LEU A 159 -2.47 9.15 -2.80
CA LEU A 159 -2.77 10.11 -1.72
C LEU A 159 -3.87 11.10 -2.14
N GLN A 160 -3.85 11.60 -3.36
CA GLN A 160 -4.90 12.48 -3.87
C GLN A 160 -6.29 11.80 -3.82
N ILE A 161 -6.37 10.52 -4.18
CA ILE A 161 -7.61 9.74 -4.10
C ILE A 161 -8.08 9.56 -2.66
N GLN A 162 -7.15 9.31 -1.73
CA GLN A 162 -7.46 9.17 -0.31
C GLN A 162 -7.97 10.47 0.29
N ASN A 163 -7.33 11.60 -0.02
CA ASN A 163 -7.73 12.93 0.44
C ASN A 163 -9.13 13.30 -0.07
N MET A 164 -9.45 12.99 -1.33
CA MET A 164 -10.79 13.20 -1.89
C MET A 164 -11.87 12.40 -1.15
N LYS A 165 -11.56 11.18 -0.69
CA LYS A 165 -12.50 10.39 0.13
C LYS A 165 -12.76 11.06 1.48
N ALA A 166 -11.73 11.61 2.11
CA ALA A 166 -11.86 12.32 3.39
C ALA A 166 -12.69 13.61 3.25
N GLN A 167 -12.57 14.29 2.11
CA GLN A 167 -13.23 15.58 1.84
C GLN A 167 -14.59 15.45 1.11
N ASN A 168 -15.13 14.23 0.93
CA ASN A 168 -16.40 13.96 0.22
C ASN A 168 -16.49 14.59 -1.19
N THR A 169 -15.36 14.74 -1.90
CA THR A 169 -15.29 15.41 -3.20
C THR A 169 -15.74 14.47 -4.35
N PRO A 170 -16.42 14.98 -5.41
CA PRO A 170 -16.95 14.17 -6.51
C PRO A 170 -15.90 13.35 -7.30
N SER A 171 -16.34 12.18 -7.77
CA SER A 171 -15.52 11.07 -8.29
C SER A 171 -14.86 11.26 -9.68
N PHE A 172 -15.05 12.40 -10.36
CA PHE A 172 -14.60 12.58 -11.75
C PHE A 172 -13.08 12.47 -11.90
N ARG A 173 -12.31 13.02 -10.95
CA ARG A 173 -10.83 13.01 -10.96
C ARG A 173 -10.20 11.61 -10.83
N LYS A 174 -10.95 10.59 -10.38
CA LYS A 174 -10.43 9.22 -10.32
C LYS A 174 -10.10 8.65 -11.70
N LYS A 175 -10.91 8.96 -12.72
CA LYS A 175 -10.67 8.49 -14.09
C LYS A 175 -9.42 9.15 -14.68
N GLU A 176 -9.25 10.45 -14.42
CA GLU A 176 -8.07 11.21 -14.81
C GLU A 176 -6.80 10.63 -14.20
N PHE A 177 -6.76 10.41 -12.89
CA PHE A 177 -5.59 9.79 -12.24
C PHE A 177 -5.30 8.39 -12.76
N LYS A 178 -6.34 7.58 -13.07
CA LYS A 178 -6.15 6.28 -13.71
C LYS A 178 -5.49 6.41 -15.09
N GLN A 179 -5.85 7.41 -15.88
CA GLN A 179 -5.19 7.68 -17.16
C GLN A 179 -3.74 8.15 -16.98
N LYS A 180 -3.47 9.03 -16.01
CA LYS A 180 -2.11 9.48 -15.68
C LYS A 180 -1.21 8.32 -15.25
N VAL A 181 -1.70 7.41 -14.39
CA VAL A 181 -0.97 6.20 -14.01
C VAL A 181 -0.74 5.25 -15.18
N LYS A 182 -1.71 5.07 -16.08
CA LYS A 182 -1.52 4.29 -17.31
C LYS A 182 -0.45 4.90 -18.23
N SER A 183 -0.47 6.21 -18.41
CA SER A 183 0.57 6.93 -19.17
C SER A 183 1.95 6.76 -18.53
N LEU A 184 2.02 6.82 -17.19
CA LEU A 184 3.25 6.59 -16.44
C LEU A 184 3.81 5.18 -16.63
N LEU A 185 2.96 4.15 -16.57
CA LEU A 185 3.35 2.76 -16.84
C LEU A 185 3.90 2.58 -18.26
N LYS A 186 3.27 3.22 -19.25
CA LYS A 186 3.76 3.22 -20.64
C LYS A 186 5.15 3.84 -20.75
N ARG A 187 5.38 5.00 -20.12
CA ARG A 187 6.70 5.67 -20.09
C ARG A 187 7.77 4.82 -19.41
N MET A 188 7.42 4.14 -18.32
CA MET A 188 8.31 3.23 -17.61
C MET A 188 8.73 2.06 -18.48
N GLN A 189 7.78 1.49 -19.24
CA GLN A 189 8.05 0.43 -20.22
C GLN A 189 8.91 0.92 -21.39
N GLU A 190 8.59 2.08 -21.97
CA GLU A 190 9.38 2.72 -23.05
C GLU A 190 10.81 3.07 -22.61
N SER A 191 11.02 3.28 -21.31
CA SER A 191 12.35 3.50 -20.72
C SER A 191 13.05 2.21 -20.30
N GLU A 192 12.40 1.05 -20.49
CA GLU A 192 12.84 -0.29 -20.12
C GLU A 192 13.21 -0.41 -18.63
N VAL A 193 12.47 0.29 -17.76
CA VAL A 193 12.70 0.23 -16.31
C VAL A 193 11.94 -0.95 -15.73
N ILE A 194 12.67 -1.87 -15.11
CA ILE A 194 12.09 -3.05 -14.46
C ILE A 194 11.37 -2.64 -13.15
N PRO A 195 10.12 -3.05 -12.93
CA PRO A 195 9.42 -2.84 -11.66
C PRO A 195 10.15 -3.47 -10.47
N ASN A 196 10.33 -2.71 -9.41
CA ASN A 196 10.83 -3.23 -8.14
C ASN A 196 9.69 -3.37 -7.12
N ALA A 197 9.97 -4.00 -5.97
CA ALA A 197 8.95 -4.25 -4.95
C ALA A 197 8.29 -2.97 -4.41
N VAL A 198 9.00 -1.85 -4.39
CA VAL A 198 8.45 -0.55 -3.94
C VAL A 198 7.46 -0.01 -4.96
N PHE A 199 7.80 -0.01 -6.24
CA PHE A 199 6.88 0.37 -7.30
C PHE A 199 5.64 -0.53 -7.33
N LEU A 200 5.84 -1.85 -7.24
CA LEU A 200 4.75 -2.83 -7.19
C LEU A 200 3.82 -2.58 -6.00
N ARG A 201 4.37 -2.23 -4.83
CA ARG A 201 3.57 -1.86 -3.66
C ARG A 201 2.73 -0.62 -3.94
N GLU A 202 3.31 0.44 -4.49
CA GLU A 202 2.60 1.69 -4.76
C GLU A 202 1.51 1.51 -5.83
N ILE A 203 1.77 0.77 -6.90
CA ILE A 203 0.76 0.53 -7.94
C ILE A 203 -0.39 -0.35 -7.44
N LEU A 204 -0.11 -1.35 -6.59
CA LEU A 204 -1.16 -2.10 -5.91
C LEU A 204 -1.93 -1.21 -4.93
N ASN A 205 -1.27 -0.29 -4.23
CA ASN A 205 -1.93 0.67 -3.37
C ASN A 205 -2.91 1.57 -4.13
N PHE A 206 -2.47 2.06 -5.29
CA PHE A 206 -3.29 2.87 -6.18
C PHE A 206 -4.54 2.12 -6.63
N TYR A 207 -4.40 0.93 -7.23
CA TYR A 207 -5.52 0.17 -7.76
C TYR A 207 -6.48 -0.31 -6.67
N ASP A 208 -5.96 -0.76 -5.53
CA ASP A 208 -6.75 -1.15 -4.37
C ASP A 208 -7.59 0.02 -3.84
N SER A 209 -7.01 1.24 -3.78
CA SER A 209 -7.73 2.45 -3.36
C SER A 209 -8.91 2.79 -4.29
N MET A 210 -8.85 2.36 -5.56
CA MET A 210 -9.91 2.50 -6.56
C MET A 210 -10.90 1.33 -6.59
N TYR A 211 -10.69 0.27 -5.80
CA TYR A 211 -11.38 -1.03 -5.94
C TYR A 211 -11.21 -1.67 -7.33
N ASP A 212 -10.07 -1.42 -7.99
CA ASP A 212 -9.72 -2.01 -9.28
C ASP A 212 -9.02 -3.36 -9.07
N PHE A 213 -9.80 -4.36 -8.66
CA PHE A 213 -9.28 -5.70 -8.39
C PHE A 213 -8.76 -6.40 -9.64
N ASN A 214 -9.25 -6.06 -10.83
CA ASN A 214 -8.75 -6.64 -12.07
C ASN A 214 -7.27 -6.29 -12.26
N SER A 215 -6.95 -5.00 -12.27
CA SER A 215 -5.55 -4.57 -12.40
C SER A 215 -4.69 -4.97 -11.19
N SER A 216 -5.28 -5.10 -10.00
CA SER A 216 -4.55 -5.60 -8.84
C SER A 216 -4.14 -7.08 -9.02
N PHE A 217 -5.05 -7.94 -9.46
CA PHE A 217 -4.76 -9.37 -9.66
C PHE A 217 -4.01 -9.67 -10.95
N GLU A 218 -4.09 -8.83 -11.99
CA GLU A 218 -3.16 -8.87 -13.14
C GLU A 218 -1.70 -8.71 -12.72
N ILE A 219 -1.43 -8.02 -11.62
CA ILE A 219 -0.09 -7.85 -11.06
C ILE A 219 0.23 -8.96 -10.04
N ILE A 220 -0.71 -9.27 -9.15
CA ILE A 220 -0.49 -10.23 -8.05
C ILE A 220 -0.34 -11.66 -8.57
N ASN A 221 -1.19 -12.10 -9.49
CA ASN A 221 -1.20 -13.51 -9.91
C ASN A 221 0.15 -13.93 -10.54
N PRO A 222 0.72 -13.21 -11.52
CA PRO A 222 2.02 -13.58 -12.08
C PRO A 222 3.17 -13.48 -11.06
N LEU A 223 3.08 -12.53 -10.12
CA LEU A 223 4.07 -12.36 -9.05
C LEU A 223 4.10 -13.58 -8.11
N LEU A 224 2.93 -14.15 -7.79
CA LEU A 224 2.83 -15.33 -6.93
C LEU A 224 3.13 -16.63 -7.69
N GLU A 225 2.69 -16.74 -8.95
CA GLU A 225 2.98 -17.89 -9.83
C GLU A 225 4.48 -18.05 -10.09
N SER A 226 5.17 -16.96 -10.41
CA SER A 226 6.64 -17.00 -10.59
C SER A 226 7.36 -17.45 -9.33
N LYS A 227 6.86 -17.07 -8.14
CA LYS A 227 7.43 -17.53 -6.87
C LYS A 227 7.15 -19.01 -6.60
N GLN A 228 5.97 -19.52 -6.99
CA GLN A 228 5.66 -20.95 -6.88
C GLN A 228 6.58 -21.80 -7.76
N GLN A 229 6.78 -21.40 -9.02
CA GLN A 229 7.64 -22.12 -9.97
C GLN A 229 9.08 -22.24 -9.46
N VAL A 230 9.64 -21.14 -8.92
CA VAL A 230 10.98 -21.12 -8.32
C VAL A 230 11.08 -21.98 -7.05
N SER A 231 9.97 -22.17 -6.32
CA SER A 231 9.93 -22.99 -5.10
C SER A 231 9.76 -24.49 -5.42
N SER A 232 9.15 -24.82 -6.57
CA SER A 232 8.94 -26.20 -7.02
C SER A 232 10.11 -26.83 -7.80
N GLU A 233 11.04 -26.02 -8.32
CA GLU A 233 12.24 -26.55 -8.99
C GLU A 233 13.28 -27.03 -7.96
N SER A 234 13.42 -28.35 -7.86
CA SER A 234 14.46 -29.08 -7.12
C SER A 234 15.88 -28.95 -7.70
N SER A 235 16.23 -27.82 -8.35
CA SER A 235 17.57 -27.57 -8.88
C SER A 235 18.44 -26.79 -7.88
N LEU A 236 18.88 -27.51 -6.85
CA LEU A 236 19.96 -27.13 -5.94
C LEU A 236 21.29 -26.99 -6.70
N SER A 237 21.55 -25.83 -7.32
CA SER A 237 22.92 -25.41 -7.62
C SER A 237 23.19 -24.04 -6.98
N THR A 238 24.14 -24.06 -6.04
CA THR A 238 24.46 -23.02 -5.06
C THR A 238 25.37 -21.91 -5.60
N SER A 239 25.65 -21.86 -6.90
CA SER A 239 26.73 -21.04 -7.45
C SER A 239 26.34 -19.62 -7.90
N ASN A 240 25.06 -19.23 -7.87
CA ASN A 240 24.64 -17.92 -8.38
C ASN A 240 24.02 -17.02 -7.29
N PRO A 241 24.79 -16.07 -6.70
CA PRO A 241 24.29 -15.17 -5.66
C PRO A 241 23.11 -14.29 -6.12
N CYS A 242 22.90 -14.09 -7.43
CA CYS A 242 21.71 -13.43 -7.96
C CYS A 242 20.40 -14.19 -7.67
N ARG A 243 20.44 -15.52 -7.49
CA ARG A 243 19.25 -16.31 -7.14
C ARG A 243 18.76 -16.05 -5.71
N PHE A 244 19.65 -15.70 -4.77
CA PHE A 244 19.27 -15.34 -3.40
C PHE A 244 18.43 -14.05 -3.38
N TYR A 245 18.79 -13.06 -4.19
CA TYR A 245 18.03 -11.82 -4.35
C TYR A 245 16.71 -12.04 -5.12
N ASN A 246 16.68 -12.95 -6.10
CA ASN A 246 15.46 -13.33 -6.82
C ASN A 246 14.45 -14.09 -5.94
N ARG A 247 14.87 -14.82 -4.91
CA ARG A 247 13.94 -15.46 -3.94
C ARG A 247 13.17 -14.43 -3.09
N ARG A 248 13.72 -13.22 -2.93
CA ARG A 248 13.15 -12.10 -2.14
C ARG A 248 12.55 -10.98 -3.01
N ILE A 249 12.08 -11.29 -4.22
CA ILE A 249 11.37 -10.33 -5.09
C ILE A 249 10.19 -9.68 -4.34
N ILE A 250 9.51 -10.43 -3.48
CA ILE A 250 8.40 -9.94 -2.66
C ILE A 250 8.90 -9.63 -1.25
N THR A 251 9.02 -8.34 -0.94
CA THR A 251 9.42 -7.84 0.38
C THR A 251 8.24 -7.85 1.36
N LYS A 252 8.50 -7.79 2.68
CA LYS A 252 7.45 -7.68 3.73
C LYS A 252 6.40 -6.59 3.43
N PRO A 253 6.79 -5.35 3.04
CA PRO A 253 5.81 -4.32 2.68
C PRO A 253 4.95 -4.67 1.47
N LEU A 254 5.52 -5.36 0.47
CA LEU A 254 4.75 -5.81 -0.69
C LEU A 254 3.78 -6.92 -0.31
N TYR A 255 4.22 -7.92 0.47
CA TYR A 255 3.33 -8.95 1.02
C TYR A 255 2.18 -8.36 1.81
N HIS A 256 2.46 -7.40 2.70
CA HIS A 256 1.41 -6.71 3.45
C HIS A 256 0.38 -6.07 2.50
N LYS A 257 0.82 -5.46 1.40
CA LYS A 257 -0.10 -4.89 0.42
C LYS A 257 -0.88 -5.95 -0.36
N ILE A 258 -0.26 -7.07 -0.73
CA ILE A 258 -0.95 -8.22 -1.35
C ILE A 258 -2.07 -8.72 -0.43
N TRP A 259 -1.75 -8.96 0.84
CA TRP A 259 -2.74 -9.34 1.86
C TRP A 259 -3.84 -8.30 2.02
N SER A 260 -3.51 -7.01 1.98
CA SER A 260 -4.50 -5.92 2.02
C SER A 260 -5.47 -6.01 0.85
N VAL A 261 -4.98 -6.27 -0.37
CA VAL A 261 -5.82 -6.44 -1.57
C VAL A 261 -6.74 -7.65 -1.41
N TYR A 262 -6.21 -8.80 -0.99
CA TYR A 262 -7.00 -10.00 -0.70
C TYR A 262 -8.10 -9.70 0.32
N CYS A 263 -7.75 -9.01 1.41
CA CYS A 263 -8.66 -8.64 2.48
C CYS A 263 -9.82 -7.76 1.97
N HIS A 264 -9.53 -6.75 1.14
CA HIS A 264 -10.53 -5.88 0.53
C HIS A 264 -11.38 -6.61 -0.51
N TYR A 265 -10.76 -7.46 -1.33
CA TYR A 265 -11.44 -8.29 -2.33
C TYR A 265 -12.50 -9.18 -1.68
N TYR A 266 -12.12 -9.98 -0.69
CA TYR A 266 -13.07 -10.83 0.02
C TYR A 266 -14.12 -10.00 0.78
N HIS A 267 -13.74 -8.85 1.36
CA HIS A 267 -14.71 -7.94 1.97
C HIS A 267 -15.81 -7.50 0.99
N VAL A 268 -15.45 -7.23 -0.27
CA VAL A 268 -16.40 -6.84 -1.32
C VAL A 268 -17.25 -8.04 -1.76
N LEU A 269 -16.67 -9.23 -1.86
CA LEU A 269 -17.39 -10.43 -2.26
C LEU A 269 -18.42 -10.92 -1.24
N GLN A 270 -18.19 -10.64 0.05
CA GLN A 270 -19.12 -11.01 1.12
C GLN A 270 -20.52 -10.42 0.89
N ASN A 271 -21.50 -11.31 0.70
CA ASN A 271 -22.90 -10.96 0.59
C ASN A 271 -23.47 -10.63 1.98
N ASN A 272 -23.56 -9.34 2.30
CA ASN A 272 -24.14 -8.85 3.56
C ASN A 272 -25.44 -8.06 3.34
N SER A 273 -26.17 -8.29 2.26
CA SER A 273 -27.30 -7.42 1.86
C SER A 273 -28.42 -7.29 2.90
N ARG A 274 -28.58 -8.27 3.79
CA ARG A 274 -29.57 -8.24 4.89
C ARG A 274 -28.99 -7.68 6.21
N ILE A 275 -27.66 -7.55 6.34
CA ILE A 275 -26.96 -7.11 7.57
C ILE A 275 -26.42 -5.68 7.44
N LEU A 276 -26.03 -5.27 6.23
CA LEU A 276 -25.48 -3.96 5.92
C LEU A 276 -26.55 -3.01 5.37
N SER A 277 -26.30 -1.70 5.47
CA SER A 277 -27.17 -0.67 4.90
C SER A 277 -27.39 -0.84 3.39
N LYS A 278 -28.58 -0.50 2.89
CA LYS A 278 -28.94 -0.60 1.45
C LYS A 278 -27.91 0.06 0.52
N LYS A 279 -27.35 1.21 0.91
CA LYS A 279 -26.34 1.93 0.11
C LYS A 279 -25.03 1.14 -0.05
N SER A 280 -24.52 0.55 1.04
CA SER A 280 -23.26 -0.21 0.99
C SER A 280 -23.37 -1.53 0.21
N SER A 281 -24.54 -2.18 0.25
CA SER A 281 -24.78 -3.41 -0.50
C SER A 281 -24.90 -3.17 -2.02
N ILE A 282 -25.45 -2.04 -2.45
CA ILE A 282 -25.50 -1.63 -3.87
C ILE A 282 -24.07 -1.41 -4.41
N VAL A 283 -23.24 -0.64 -3.69
CA VAL A 283 -21.86 -0.35 -4.10
C VAL A 283 -21.04 -1.64 -4.25
N LYS A 284 -21.12 -2.54 -3.26
CA LYS A 284 -20.44 -3.84 -3.35
C LYS A 284 -20.90 -4.68 -4.52
N LYS A 285 -22.21 -4.73 -4.80
CA LYS A 285 -22.76 -5.43 -5.97
C LYS A 285 -22.25 -4.85 -7.29
N LEU A 286 -22.15 -3.53 -7.40
CA LEU A 286 -21.62 -2.86 -8.58
C LEU A 286 -20.14 -3.21 -8.80
N ILE A 287 -19.32 -3.13 -7.76
CA ILE A 287 -17.90 -3.50 -7.83
C ILE A 287 -17.77 -4.98 -8.19
N LYS A 288 -18.49 -5.88 -7.49
CA LYS A 288 -18.45 -7.33 -7.72
C LYS A 288 -18.75 -7.70 -9.17
N ARG A 289 -19.71 -7.03 -9.83
CA ARG A 289 -20.05 -7.25 -11.25
C ARG A 289 -18.93 -6.85 -12.22
N GLN A 290 -18.02 -5.98 -11.80
CA GLN A 290 -16.91 -5.50 -12.64
C GLN A 290 -15.66 -6.38 -12.51
N ILE A 291 -15.60 -7.23 -11.48
CA ILE A 291 -14.47 -8.13 -11.26
C ILE A 291 -14.55 -9.29 -12.25
N LYS A 292 -13.51 -9.44 -13.06
CA LYS A 292 -13.32 -10.51 -14.03
C LYS A 292 -12.10 -11.38 -13.71
N ILE A 293 -11.12 -10.80 -13.02
CA ILE A 293 -9.88 -11.46 -12.65
C ILE A 293 -9.91 -11.71 -11.15
N HIS A 294 -9.56 -12.93 -10.77
CA HIS A 294 -9.62 -13.43 -9.40
C HIS A 294 -8.23 -13.90 -8.94
N PRO A 295 -7.95 -13.92 -7.63
CA PRO A 295 -6.70 -14.44 -7.13
C PRO A 295 -6.51 -15.90 -7.57
N THR A 296 -5.34 -16.23 -8.12
CA THR A 296 -5.04 -17.58 -8.61
C THR A 296 -4.66 -18.55 -7.50
N CYS A 297 -4.21 -18.04 -6.35
CA CYS A 297 -3.93 -18.86 -5.18
C CYS A 297 -4.86 -18.54 -4.00
N HIS A 298 -5.21 -19.60 -3.27
CA HIS A 298 -6.03 -19.54 -2.06
C HIS A 298 -5.27 -18.86 -0.90
N PRO A 299 -5.96 -18.19 0.06
CA PRO A 299 -5.29 -17.55 1.21
C PRO A 299 -4.36 -18.47 2.02
N ARG A 300 -4.68 -19.77 2.13
CA ARG A 300 -3.79 -20.76 2.79
C ARG A 300 -2.44 -20.87 2.10
N VAL A 301 -2.44 -21.02 0.77
CA VAL A 301 -1.23 -21.05 -0.06
C VAL A 301 -0.47 -19.73 0.03
N LEU A 302 -1.16 -18.58 0.00
CA LEU A 302 -0.53 -17.27 0.21
C LEU A 302 0.13 -17.17 1.59
N PHE A 303 -0.46 -17.76 2.63
CA PHE A 303 0.10 -17.79 3.98
C PHE A 303 1.39 -18.60 4.05
N GLN A 304 1.43 -19.80 3.47
CA GLN A 304 2.66 -20.60 3.35
C GLN A 304 3.72 -19.84 2.53
N MET A 305 3.35 -19.25 1.39
CA MET A 305 4.29 -18.45 0.59
C MET A 305 4.88 -17.26 1.34
N THR A 306 4.09 -16.65 2.23
CA THR A 306 4.51 -15.49 3.01
C THR A 306 5.45 -15.91 4.15
N THR A 307 5.10 -16.97 4.87
CA THR A 307 5.75 -17.37 6.12
C THR A 307 6.91 -18.34 5.91
N GLU A 308 6.73 -19.37 5.09
CA GLU A 308 7.71 -20.43 4.86
C GLU A 308 8.65 -20.07 3.71
N ASN A 309 8.10 -19.79 2.52
CA ASN A 309 8.93 -19.45 1.34
C ASN A 309 9.41 -17.99 1.36
N GLY A 310 8.75 -17.14 2.13
CA GLY A 310 9.06 -15.71 2.25
C GLY A 310 9.93 -15.38 3.44
N GLU A 311 10.01 -16.27 4.43
CA GLU A 311 10.65 -16.02 5.74
C GLU A 311 10.19 -14.70 6.37
N ILE A 312 8.96 -14.26 6.08
CA ILE A 312 8.45 -12.97 6.57
C ILE A 312 7.88 -13.18 7.96
N LEU A 313 8.50 -12.53 8.95
CA LEU A 313 7.97 -12.43 10.31
C LEU A 313 6.83 -11.40 10.35
N PRO A 314 5.57 -11.81 10.53
CA PRO A 314 4.46 -10.89 10.68
C PRO A 314 4.60 -10.13 12.01
N ASP A 315 4.34 -8.83 11.98
CA ASP A 315 4.09 -8.11 13.24
C ASP A 315 2.61 -8.22 13.61
N LYS A 316 2.26 -7.68 14.78
CA LYS A 316 0.89 -7.68 15.30
C LYS A 316 -0.14 -7.13 14.30
N THR A 317 0.18 -6.04 13.60
CA THR A 317 -0.73 -5.42 12.61
C THR A 317 -0.89 -6.33 11.40
N PHE A 318 0.20 -6.91 10.92
CA PHE A 318 0.17 -7.82 9.79
C PHE A 318 -0.60 -9.11 10.12
N SER A 319 -0.45 -9.67 11.32
CA SER A 319 -1.23 -10.82 11.79
C SER A 319 -2.72 -10.55 11.85
N LYS A 320 -3.12 -9.37 12.37
CA LYS A 320 -4.53 -8.93 12.34
C LYS A 320 -5.06 -8.89 10.90
N LEU A 321 -4.25 -8.45 9.93
CA LEU A 321 -4.63 -8.43 8.52
C LEU A 321 -4.79 -9.83 7.92
N ILE A 322 -3.87 -10.75 8.22
CA ILE A 322 -3.95 -12.15 7.79
C ILE A 322 -5.23 -12.79 8.31
N VAL A 323 -5.44 -12.78 9.63
CA VAL A 323 -6.65 -13.36 10.27
C VAL A 323 -7.92 -12.69 9.74
N SER A 324 -7.92 -11.36 9.56
CA SER A 324 -9.05 -10.64 8.97
C SER A 324 -9.36 -11.11 7.54
N THR A 325 -8.34 -11.52 6.78
CA THR A 325 -8.51 -12.01 5.41
C THR A 325 -9.20 -13.37 5.41
N PHE A 326 -8.78 -14.31 6.27
CA PHE A 326 -9.44 -15.62 6.42
C PHE A 326 -10.88 -15.50 6.92
N MET A 327 -11.12 -14.66 7.94
CA MET A 327 -12.48 -14.33 8.39
C MET A 327 -13.35 -13.75 7.27
N LYS A 328 -12.73 -13.06 6.29
CA LYS A 328 -13.46 -12.47 5.17
C LYS A 328 -13.67 -13.43 4.01
N SER A 329 -12.70 -14.28 3.69
CA SER A 329 -12.84 -15.33 2.68
C SER A 329 -13.85 -16.40 3.09
N GLY A 330 -14.07 -16.56 4.40
CA GLY A 330 -14.99 -17.55 4.95
C GLY A 330 -14.34 -18.91 5.19
N ASP A 331 -13.01 -18.99 5.07
CA ASP A 331 -12.21 -20.16 5.44
C ASP A 331 -11.91 -20.09 6.95
N LEU A 332 -12.93 -20.45 7.73
CA LEU A 332 -12.87 -20.40 9.20
C LEU A 332 -12.13 -21.61 9.76
N GLU A 333 -12.13 -22.69 9.01
CA GLU A 333 -11.48 -23.96 9.29
C GLU A 333 -9.95 -23.81 9.38
N ALA A 334 -9.37 -22.87 8.63
CA ALA A 334 -7.93 -22.57 8.71
C ALA A 334 -7.51 -21.72 9.91
N ILE A 335 -8.43 -20.98 10.52
CA ILE A 335 -8.09 -19.99 11.56
C ILE A 335 -7.45 -20.62 12.80
N PRO A 336 -7.92 -21.78 13.33
CA PRO A 336 -7.25 -22.47 14.42
C PRO A 336 -5.76 -22.75 14.15
N ALA A 337 -5.45 -23.27 12.98
CA ALA A 337 -4.09 -23.57 12.56
C ALA A 337 -3.25 -22.29 12.43
N ILE A 338 -3.82 -21.22 11.86
CA ILE A 338 -3.14 -19.92 11.72
C ILE A 338 -2.85 -19.28 13.09
N LEU A 339 -3.81 -19.26 14.01
CA LEU A 339 -3.61 -18.71 15.34
C LEU A 339 -2.52 -19.48 16.08
N THR A 340 -2.53 -20.81 15.98
CA THR A 340 -1.48 -21.67 16.55
C THR A 340 -0.13 -21.40 15.91
N PHE A 341 -0.05 -21.28 14.58
CA PHE A 341 1.18 -21.00 13.86
C PHE A 341 1.78 -19.65 14.27
N LEU A 342 0.97 -18.58 14.28
CA LEU A 342 1.43 -17.24 14.66
C LEU A 342 1.94 -17.18 16.09
N THR A 343 1.31 -17.94 17.00
CA THR A 343 1.65 -17.91 18.43
C THR A 343 2.84 -18.82 18.75
N LYS A 344 2.85 -20.07 18.26
CA LYS A 344 3.93 -21.02 18.54
C LYS A 344 5.20 -20.77 17.73
N LYS A 345 5.08 -20.41 16.44
CA LYS A 345 6.24 -20.27 15.54
C LYS A 345 6.84 -18.86 15.57
N PHE A 346 6.02 -17.84 15.80
CA PHE A 346 6.45 -16.44 15.77
C PHE A 346 6.34 -15.71 17.12
N ASP A 347 5.92 -16.40 18.18
CA ASP A 347 5.77 -15.84 19.52
C ASP A 347 4.88 -14.57 19.55
N LEU A 348 3.86 -14.54 18.68
CA LEU A 348 2.97 -13.38 18.57
C LEU A 348 1.79 -13.53 19.52
N ASN A 349 1.72 -12.63 20.50
CA ASN A 349 0.60 -12.59 21.43
C ASN A 349 -0.70 -12.12 20.74
N ILE A 350 -1.76 -12.91 20.89
CA ILE A 350 -3.12 -12.57 20.43
C ILE A 350 -3.74 -11.63 21.46
N ASP A 351 -3.80 -10.35 21.11
CA ASP A 351 -4.38 -9.35 22.00
C ASP A 351 -5.91 -9.42 22.05
N TYR A 352 -6.47 -8.82 23.10
CA TYR A 352 -7.91 -8.73 23.31
C TYR A 352 -8.65 -8.18 22.09
N ASP A 353 -8.08 -7.19 21.40
CA ASP A 353 -8.68 -6.59 20.20
C ASP A 353 -8.85 -7.61 19.05
N LEU A 354 -7.82 -8.40 18.76
CA LEU A 354 -7.90 -9.44 17.73
C LEU A 354 -8.87 -10.54 18.14
N SER A 355 -8.83 -10.96 19.41
CA SER A 355 -9.76 -11.96 19.92
C SER A 355 -11.22 -11.50 19.80
N MET A 356 -11.52 -10.27 20.21
CA MET A 356 -12.84 -9.67 20.06
C MET A 356 -13.24 -9.48 18.61
N TYR A 357 -12.29 -9.21 17.71
CA TYR A 357 -12.55 -9.14 16.28
C TYR A 357 -13.02 -10.50 15.74
N ILE A 358 -12.34 -11.60 16.10
CA ILE A 358 -12.69 -12.96 15.69
C ILE A 358 -14.09 -13.31 16.20
N LEU A 359 -14.35 -13.14 17.51
CA LEU A 359 -15.67 -13.44 18.10
C LEU A 359 -16.80 -12.62 17.46
N LYS A 360 -16.59 -11.32 17.25
CA LYS A 360 -17.58 -10.47 16.55
C LYS A 360 -17.76 -10.90 15.09
N GLY A 361 -16.70 -11.39 14.44
CA GLY A 361 -16.74 -11.92 13.09
C GLY A 361 -17.55 -13.23 13.01
N LEU A 362 -17.34 -14.17 13.93
CA LEU A 362 -18.13 -15.40 14.06
C LEU A 362 -19.60 -15.07 14.28
N LYS A 363 -19.91 -14.16 15.20
CA LYS A 363 -21.29 -13.67 15.42
C LYS A 363 -21.93 -13.16 14.14
N ARG A 364 -21.20 -12.39 13.33
CA ARG A 364 -21.71 -11.90 12.04
C ARG A 364 -21.92 -13.04 11.05
N GLN A 365 -21.09 -14.06 11.08
CA GLN A 365 -21.22 -15.22 10.20
C GLN A 365 -22.45 -16.07 10.57
N TYR A 366 -22.67 -16.37 11.86
CA TYR A 366 -23.94 -16.98 12.32
C TYR A 366 -25.17 -16.22 11.81
N LEU A 367 -25.19 -14.90 12.01
CA LEU A 367 -26.31 -14.06 11.56
C LEU A 367 -26.47 -14.07 10.04
N ARG A 368 -25.38 -14.20 9.29
CA ARG A 368 -25.40 -14.31 7.82
C ARG A 368 -26.00 -15.63 7.38
N ASP A 369 -25.62 -16.73 8.00
CA ASP A 369 -26.09 -18.06 7.64
C ASP A 369 -27.56 -18.24 8.02
N ILE A 370 -27.98 -17.78 9.22
CA ILE A 370 -29.40 -17.69 9.60
C ILE A 370 -30.17 -16.86 8.56
N SER A 371 -29.64 -15.68 8.23
CA SER A 371 -30.25 -14.79 7.24
C SER A 371 -30.36 -15.43 5.86
N ASN A 372 -29.43 -16.29 5.43
CA ASN A 372 -29.48 -16.94 4.12
C ASN A 372 -30.51 -18.07 4.08
N ILE A 373 -30.73 -18.77 5.20
CA ILE A 373 -31.64 -19.92 5.28
C ILE A 373 -33.08 -19.47 5.62
N SER A 374 -33.26 -18.32 6.28
CA SER A 374 -34.58 -17.82 6.68
C SER A 374 -35.42 -17.36 5.48
N LYS A 375 -36.66 -17.84 5.41
CA LYS A 375 -37.64 -17.52 4.36
C LYS A 375 -38.16 -16.09 4.48
N ASP A 376 -38.44 -15.65 5.70
CA ASP A 376 -39.00 -14.33 5.99
C ASP A 376 -38.35 -13.66 7.22
N ALA A 377 -38.82 -12.44 7.53
CA ALA A 377 -38.31 -11.64 8.63
C ALA A 377 -38.73 -12.15 10.02
N CYS A 378 -39.83 -12.91 10.12
CA CYS A 378 -40.29 -13.50 11.37
C CYS A 378 -39.40 -14.69 11.75
N GLU A 379 -39.19 -15.61 10.81
CA GLU A 379 -38.30 -16.77 10.98
C GLU A 379 -36.87 -16.33 11.32
N TYR A 380 -36.37 -15.28 10.65
CA TYR A 380 -35.06 -14.71 10.97
C TYR A 380 -34.97 -14.23 12.42
N LYS A 381 -35.99 -13.51 12.92
CA LYS A 381 -36.01 -13.00 14.30
C LYS A 381 -36.03 -14.15 15.31
N LEU A 382 -36.79 -15.20 15.03
CA LEU A 382 -36.95 -16.36 15.90
C LEU A 382 -35.63 -17.13 16.03
N ARG A 383 -35.02 -17.52 14.90
CA ARG A 383 -33.72 -18.21 14.88
C ARG A 383 -32.58 -17.36 15.47
N LYS A 384 -32.63 -16.04 15.26
CA LYS A 384 -31.67 -15.12 15.90
C LYS A 384 -31.83 -15.13 17.42
N ALA A 385 -33.06 -15.13 17.94
CA ALA A 385 -33.31 -15.19 19.38
C ALA A 385 -32.83 -16.52 19.97
N GLU A 386 -33.11 -17.64 19.30
CA GLU A 386 -32.63 -18.97 19.70
C GLU A 386 -31.09 -19.03 19.78
N LEU A 387 -30.39 -18.49 18.78
CA LEU A 387 -28.93 -18.40 18.79
C LEU A 387 -28.42 -17.58 20.00
N MET A 388 -29.04 -16.42 20.27
CA MET A 388 -28.60 -15.52 21.34
C MET A 388 -28.91 -16.07 22.73
N ASN A 389 -29.88 -16.98 22.85
CA ASN A 389 -30.21 -17.68 24.09
C ASN A 389 -29.39 -18.96 24.28
N ASN A 390 -28.58 -19.36 23.30
CA ASN A 390 -27.73 -20.52 23.43
C ASN A 390 -26.47 -20.17 24.23
N GLU A 391 -26.47 -20.52 25.52
CA GLU A 391 -25.38 -20.26 26.47
C GLU A 391 -24.03 -20.85 26.03
N SER A 392 -24.03 -21.80 25.09
CA SER A 392 -22.80 -22.43 24.60
C SER A 392 -22.09 -21.64 23.48
N ILE A 393 -22.73 -20.63 22.90
CA ILE A 393 -22.25 -19.90 21.72
C ILE A 393 -21.78 -18.48 22.08
N LEU A 394 -20.63 -18.07 21.51
CA LEU A 394 -20.06 -16.72 21.58
C LEU A 394 -19.78 -16.24 23.00
N LYS A 395 -19.24 -17.13 23.85
CA LYS A 395 -18.80 -16.76 25.18
C LYS A 395 -17.70 -15.71 25.11
N ASN A 396 -17.81 -14.66 25.93
CA ASN A 396 -16.75 -13.65 26.03
C ASN A 396 -15.50 -14.27 26.65
N ILE A 397 -14.33 -13.83 26.20
CA ILE A 397 -13.05 -14.23 26.81
C ILE A 397 -12.94 -13.57 28.18
N PRO A 398 -12.70 -14.35 29.25
CA PRO A 398 -12.46 -13.79 30.58
C PRO A 398 -11.21 -12.90 30.58
N GLN A 399 -11.32 -11.73 31.21
CA GLN A 399 -10.19 -10.81 31.35
C GLN A 399 -9.07 -11.44 32.19
N GLY A 400 -7.81 -11.26 31.78
CA GLY A 400 -6.64 -11.76 32.50
C GLY A 400 -6.28 -13.24 32.25
N THR A 401 -6.85 -13.86 31.23
CA THR A 401 -6.48 -15.22 30.80
C THR A 401 -5.11 -15.26 30.14
N ASN A 402 -4.36 -16.35 30.34
CA ASN A 402 -3.10 -16.56 29.64
C ASN A 402 -3.33 -16.75 28.11
N GLN A 403 -2.24 -16.68 27.34
CA GLN A 403 -2.29 -16.73 25.88
C GLN A 403 -2.82 -18.07 25.35
N GLU A 404 -2.40 -19.19 25.96
CA GLU A 404 -2.86 -20.53 25.58
C GLU A 404 -4.36 -20.71 25.81
N ASN A 405 -4.90 -20.29 26.97
CA ASN A 405 -6.33 -20.33 27.25
C ASN A 405 -7.12 -19.42 26.30
N THR A 406 -6.56 -18.26 25.95
CA THR A 406 -7.19 -17.35 24.96
C THR A 406 -7.30 -18.03 23.59
N ILE A 407 -6.24 -18.70 23.14
CA ILE A 407 -6.23 -19.43 21.87
C ILE A 407 -7.20 -20.62 21.93
N SER A 408 -7.13 -21.44 22.98
CA SER A 408 -8.04 -22.58 23.18
C SER A 408 -9.50 -22.14 23.16
N HIS A 409 -9.83 -21.02 23.81
CA HIS A 409 -11.18 -20.44 23.78
C HIS A 409 -11.59 -20.04 22.36
N LEU A 410 -10.73 -19.32 21.63
CA LEU A 410 -11.02 -18.92 20.25
C LEU A 410 -11.21 -20.13 19.33
N ILE A 411 -10.35 -21.14 19.42
CA ILE A 411 -10.45 -22.38 18.65
C ILE A 411 -11.76 -23.08 18.97
N ARG A 412 -12.10 -23.23 20.25
CA ARG A 412 -13.37 -23.82 20.71
C ARG A 412 -14.58 -23.12 20.11
N GLU A 413 -14.62 -21.79 20.13
CA GLU A 413 -15.74 -21.03 19.56
C GLU A 413 -15.85 -21.18 18.03
N ILE A 414 -14.72 -21.34 17.33
CA ILE A 414 -14.70 -21.64 15.88
C ILE A 414 -15.25 -23.05 15.61
N LEU A 415 -14.84 -24.05 16.40
CA LEU A 415 -15.34 -25.43 16.29
C LEU A 415 -16.85 -25.50 16.56
N ILE A 416 -17.35 -24.79 17.58
CA ILE A 416 -18.79 -24.69 17.86
C ILE A 416 -19.54 -24.08 16.67
N PHE A 417 -18.98 -23.07 16.01
CA PHE A 417 -19.55 -22.51 14.78
C PHE A 417 -19.61 -23.53 13.64
N ILE A 418 -18.52 -24.27 13.41
CA ILE A 418 -18.45 -25.29 12.35
C ILE A 418 -19.49 -26.39 12.61
N LYS A 419 -19.55 -26.94 13.83
CA LYS A 419 -20.55 -27.95 14.22
C LYS A 419 -21.98 -27.45 14.05
N TRP A 420 -22.27 -26.22 14.48
CA TRP A 420 -23.58 -25.60 14.28
C TRP A 420 -23.96 -25.52 12.79
N LYS A 421 -23.00 -25.13 11.94
CA LYS A 421 -23.21 -24.98 10.48
C LYS A 421 -23.45 -26.32 9.80
N GLU A 422 -22.76 -27.38 10.21
CA GLU A 422 -22.92 -28.74 9.69
C GLU A 422 -24.25 -29.41 10.12
N LYS A 423 -24.90 -28.89 11.16
CA LYS A 423 -26.13 -29.45 11.75
C LYS A 423 -26.00 -30.91 12.20
N SER A 424 -24.79 -31.30 12.61
CA SER A 424 -24.46 -32.64 13.07
C SER A 424 -24.30 -32.66 14.59
N ASP A 425 -24.77 -33.74 15.21
CA ASP A 425 -24.53 -33.98 16.64
C ASP A 425 -23.05 -34.30 16.93
N CYS A 426 -22.36 -34.88 15.94
CA CYS A 426 -20.92 -35.16 15.96
C CYS A 426 -20.28 -34.69 14.66
N SER A 427 -19.27 -33.83 14.76
CA SER A 427 -18.47 -33.35 13.64
C SER A 427 -17.07 -33.94 13.72
N THR A 428 -16.55 -34.42 12.59
CA THR A 428 -15.19 -34.95 12.50
C THR A 428 -14.14 -33.85 12.34
N PHE A 429 -14.56 -32.61 12.03
CA PHE A 429 -13.69 -31.44 11.86
C PHE A 429 -12.49 -31.65 10.92
N LEU A 430 -12.60 -32.59 9.96
CA LEU A 430 -11.51 -32.98 9.06
C LEU A 430 -10.87 -31.78 8.35
N MET A 431 -11.67 -30.79 7.92
CA MET A 431 -11.16 -29.58 7.26
C MET A 431 -10.26 -28.70 8.16
N VAL A 432 -10.46 -28.76 9.48
CA VAL A 432 -9.62 -28.08 10.48
C VAL A 432 -8.31 -28.86 10.65
N GLU A 433 -8.40 -30.18 10.81
CA GLU A 433 -7.22 -31.04 10.89
C GLU A 433 -6.35 -30.96 9.64
N ASP A 434 -6.98 -30.96 8.46
CA ASP A 434 -6.31 -30.79 7.17
C ASP A 434 -5.61 -29.42 7.10
N ALA A 435 -6.20 -28.36 7.66
CA ALA A 435 -5.55 -27.06 7.72
C ALA A 435 -4.32 -27.06 8.65
N PHE A 436 -4.36 -27.78 9.78
CA PHE A 436 -3.19 -27.97 10.65
C PHE A 436 -2.07 -28.73 9.93
N LYS A 437 -2.41 -29.81 9.22
CA LYS A 437 -1.47 -30.59 8.41
C LYS A 437 -0.87 -29.76 7.28
N GLU A 438 -1.71 -29.06 6.52
CA GLU A 438 -1.31 -28.18 5.42
C GLU A 438 -0.34 -27.09 5.89
N LEU A 439 -0.59 -26.50 7.06
CA LEU A 439 0.27 -25.46 7.64
C LEU A 439 1.42 -26.00 8.51
N GLY A 440 1.64 -27.32 8.54
CA GLY A 440 2.72 -27.94 9.31
C GLY A 440 2.73 -27.54 10.79
N THR A 441 1.55 -27.42 11.39
CA THR A 441 1.38 -26.93 12.77
C THR A 441 0.72 -27.99 13.62
N GLU A 442 1.16 -28.10 14.88
CA GLU A 442 0.55 -29.00 15.86
C GLU A 442 -0.04 -28.21 17.03
N PHE A 443 -1.30 -28.53 17.37
CA PHE A 443 -1.96 -28.03 18.57
C PHE A 443 -2.30 -29.20 19.48
N THR A 444 -1.56 -29.30 20.58
CA THR A 444 -1.61 -30.40 21.55
C THR A 444 -2.98 -30.60 22.18
N LEU A 445 -3.78 -29.53 22.31
CA LEU A 445 -5.12 -29.58 22.90
C LEU A 445 -6.23 -29.70 21.85
N LEU A 446 -5.91 -29.89 20.56
CA LEU A 446 -6.93 -29.89 19.50
C LEU A 446 -7.94 -31.03 19.66
N GLU A 447 -7.44 -32.24 19.92
CA GLU A 447 -8.27 -33.44 20.09
C GLU A 447 -9.21 -33.28 21.30
N GLU A 448 -8.68 -32.82 22.43
CA GLU A 448 -9.46 -32.54 23.65
C GLU A 448 -10.57 -31.51 23.38
N LEU A 449 -10.26 -30.42 22.68
CA LEU A 449 -11.25 -29.40 22.31
C LEU A 449 -12.32 -29.96 21.36
N ILE A 450 -11.94 -30.80 20.40
CA ILE A 450 -12.88 -31.46 19.48
C ILE A 450 -13.84 -32.36 20.25
N GLU A 451 -13.33 -33.21 21.15
CA GLU A 451 -14.15 -34.07 22.00
C GLU A 451 -15.12 -33.26 22.85
N ASP A 452 -14.63 -32.18 23.48
CA ASP A 452 -15.45 -31.32 24.31
C ASP A 452 -16.55 -30.59 23.54
N VAL A 453 -16.27 -30.12 22.32
CA VAL A 453 -17.28 -29.51 21.45
C VAL A 453 -18.28 -30.57 20.96
N ASN A 454 -17.85 -31.80 20.71
CA ASN A 454 -18.74 -32.88 20.32
C ASN A 454 -19.71 -33.30 21.45
N LYS A 455 -19.32 -33.17 22.73
CA LYS A 455 -20.22 -33.36 23.89
C LYS A 455 -21.33 -32.29 24.00
N LEU A 456 -21.16 -31.12 23.39
CA LEU A 456 -22.16 -30.04 23.47
C LEU A 456 -23.39 -30.33 22.60
N LYS A 457 -24.58 -30.15 23.19
CA LYS A 457 -25.83 -30.13 22.42
C LYS A 457 -26.09 -28.72 21.89
N ILE A 458 -25.87 -28.52 20.59
CA ILE A 458 -26.09 -27.24 19.94
C ILE A 458 -27.41 -27.31 19.17
N LYS A 459 -28.43 -26.57 19.61
CA LYS A 459 -29.66 -26.40 18.83
C LYS A 459 -29.37 -25.55 17.59
N ALA A 460 -29.61 -26.11 16.40
CA ALA A 460 -29.31 -25.50 15.10
C ALA A 460 -30.49 -24.75 14.48
#